data_AF-A0A2M7TAM1-F1
#
_entry.id   AF-A0A2M7TAM1-F1
#
_cell.length_a   1.000
_cell.length_b   1.000
_cell.length_c   1.000
_cell.angle_alpha   90.00
_cell.angle_beta   90.00
_cell.angle_gamma   90.00
#
_symmetry.space_group_name_H-M   'P 1'
#
loop_
_entity.id
_entity.type
_entity.pdbx_description
1 polymer ?
#
loop_
_entity_poly.entity_id
_entity_poly.type
_entity_poly.pdbx_seq_one_letter_code
_entity_poly.pdbx_strand_id
1 'polypeptide(L)'
;MVSDTYIVIAASSFSIILLIALLFVVRGIFAKFGKNKILGLPISVFSVATIVVMVVLSTVSSHQLVCQSCHPMRAPAVELRTSSHKGIGCLACHKKSNMMALPIQKLEQLRMTFNYFSGSYKYPVRSEVGNDVCLECHGDVRRGLKVKFKVMMSHAEVVDAGINCTECHPQIAHKGAAAKSGVSMMEKCSSCHNDEEASSRCETCHQGDVWLGMKPSTDWGISHDKNWAKTHGARSLYICKACHYEKDCNRCHSTVPHQEGWPYIHGQQAESNPDDCNICHKEESFCRGCHKITMPHPPSWLPLHKWEVDIAGRGTCLSCHIKKDCDRCHDKHSIDVEIMGKKKQ
;
A
#
# COMPACT_ATOMS: atom_id res chain seq x y z
N MET A 1 24.74 29.53 0.54
CA MET A 1 24.56 28.67 -0.64
C MET A 1 25.93 28.41 -1.22
N VAL A 2 26.49 27.22 -0.97
CA VAL A 2 27.74 26.80 -1.62
C VAL A 2 27.32 26.31 -3.01
N SER A 3 27.70 27.01 -4.07
CA SER A 3 27.33 26.63 -5.45
C SER A 3 27.78 25.19 -5.72
N ASP A 4 26.96 24.39 -6.41
CA ASP A 4 27.27 22.99 -6.78
C ASP A 4 28.62 22.86 -7.50
N THR A 5 29.06 23.91 -8.17
CA THR A 5 30.41 24.04 -8.75
C THR A 5 31.50 23.83 -7.70
N TYR A 6 31.34 24.37 -6.49
CA TYR A 6 32.29 24.25 -5.39
C TYR A 6 32.30 22.84 -4.78
N ILE A 7 31.15 22.15 -4.73
CA ILE A 7 31.05 20.76 -4.25
C ILE A 7 31.67 19.81 -5.29
N VAL A 8 31.40 20.02 -6.58
CA VAL A 8 32.02 19.25 -7.67
C VAL A 8 33.53 19.51 -7.72
N ILE A 9 33.97 20.76 -7.60
CA ILE A 9 35.40 21.12 -7.55
C ILE A 9 36.05 20.52 -6.30
N ALA A 10 35.42 20.59 -5.13
CA ALA A 10 35.96 20.02 -3.90
C ALA A 10 36.02 18.49 -3.94
N ALA A 11 34.99 17.82 -4.45
CA ALA A 11 34.98 16.36 -4.63
C ALA A 11 36.00 15.89 -5.68
N SER A 12 36.16 16.66 -6.75
CA SER A 12 37.18 16.40 -7.78
C SER A 12 38.59 16.62 -7.22
N SER A 13 38.80 17.69 -6.45
CA SER A 13 40.07 18.01 -5.80
C SER A 13 40.45 16.97 -4.75
N PHE A 14 39.48 16.54 -3.93
CA PHE A 14 39.68 15.47 -2.95
C PHE A 14 39.98 14.13 -3.60
N SER A 15 39.29 13.79 -4.69
CA SER A 15 39.56 12.57 -5.48
C SER A 15 40.96 12.61 -6.09
N ILE A 16 41.41 13.77 -6.59
CA ILE A 16 42.77 13.96 -7.12
C ILE A 16 43.82 13.82 -6.01
N ILE A 17 43.59 14.40 -4.83
CA ILE A 17 44.50 14.27 -3.67
C ILE A 17 44.59 12.81 -3.22
N LEU A 18 43.45 12.10 -3.16
CA LEU A 18 43.42 10.68 -2.81
C LEU A 18 44.16 9.82 -3.85
N LEU A 19 43.98 10.13 -5.13
CA LEU A 19 44.71 9.53 -6.25
C LEU A 19 46.22 9.72 -6.13
N ILE A 20 46.65 10.94 -5.83
CA ILE A 20 48.06 11.30 -5.63
C ILE A 20 48.62 10.58 -4.41
N ALA A 21 47.89 10.56 -3.29
CA ALA A 21 48.29 9.82 -2.10
C ALA A 21 48.40 8.32 -2.37
N LEU A 22 47.44 7.73 -3.09
CA LEU A 22 47.47 6.32 -3.48
C LEU A 22 48.66 6.02 -4.42
N LEU A 23 48.95 6.92 -5.37
CA LEU A 23 50.13 6.85 -6.23
C LEU A 23 51.43 6.84 -5.42
N PHE A 24 51.55 7.71 -4.41
CA PHE A 24 52.72 7.75 -3.53
C PHE A 24 52.84 6.50 -2.65
N VAL A 25 51.72 5.99 -2.12
CA VAL A 25 51.70 4.77 -1.31
C VAL A 25 52.08 3.55 -2.16
N VAL A 26 51.46 3.38 -3.33
CA VAL A 26 51.79 2.29 -4.26
C VAL A 26 53.25 2.39 -4.70
N ARG A 27 53.72 3.58 -5.08
CA ARG A 27 55.13 3.79 -5.43
C ARG A 27 56.06 3.48 -4.26
N GLY A 28 55.71 3.85 -3.03
CA GLY A 28 56.49 3.57 -1.82
C GLY A 28 56.56 2.08 -1.49
N ILE A 29 55.45 1.36 -1.64
CA ILE A 29 55.40 -0.10 -1.45
C ILE A 29 56.26 -0.80 -2.50
N PHE A 30 56.12 -0.47 -3.77
CA PHE A 30 56.88 -1.11 -4.85
C PHE A 30 58.36 -0.71 -4.88
N ALA A 31 58.71 0.51 -4.44
CA ALA A 31 60.09 0.93 -4.22
C ALA A 31 60.76 0.09 -3.12
N LYS A 32 60.04 -0.31 -2.07
CA LYS A 32 60.53 -1.25 -1.03
C LYS A 32 60.90 -2.62 -1.61
N PHE A 33 60.33 -3.00 -2.75
CA PHE A 33 60.63 -4.25 -3.47
C PHE A 33 61.56 -4.05 -4.68
N GLY A 34 62.18 -2.88 -4.84
CA GLY A 34 63.13 -2.58 -5.92
C GLY A 34 62.52 -2.54 -7.32
N LYS A 35 61.18 -2.49 -7.44
CA LYS A 35 60.48 -2.47 -8.74
C LYS A 35 59.96 -1.07 -9.01
N ASN A 36 60.50 -0.41 -10.04
CA ASN A 36 60.11 0.95 -10.43
C ASN A 36 59.17 0.97 -11.64
N LYS A 37 58.93 -0.21 -12.23
CA LYS A 37 58.08 -0.44 -13.40
C LYS A 37 57.12 -1.59 -13.15
N ILE A 38 55.89 -1.47 -13.66
CA ILE A 38 54.89 -2.52 -13.71
C ILE A 38 54.54 -2.71 -15.18
N LEU A 39 54.65 -3.93 -15.71
CA LEU A 39 54.41 -4.23 -17.14
C LEU A 39 55.17 -3.28 -18.11
N GLY A 40 56.42 -2.93 -17.78
CA GLY A 40 57.28 -2.06 -18.61
C GLY A 40 57.02 -0.56 -18.47
N LEU A 41 55.92 -0.13 -17.85
CA LEU A 41 55.58 1.27 -17.64
C LEU A 41 56.05 1.80 -16.27
N PRO A 42 56.40 3.09 -16.13
CA PRO A 42 56.58 3.72 -14.83
C PRO A 42 55.32 3.56 -13.98
N ILE A 43 55.48 3.28 -12.68
CA ILE A 43 54.35 3.05 -11.75
C ILE A 43 53.30 4.18 -11.84
N SER A 44 53.73 5.44 -11.93
CA SER A 44 52.82 6.58 -12.06
C SER A 44 51.94 6.51 -13.30
N VAL A 45 52.52 6.15 -14.45
CA VAL A 45 51.80 6.00 -15.72
C VAL A 45 50.84 4.81 -15.65
N PHE A 46 51.30 3.68 -15.09
CA PHE A 46 50.48 2.48 -14.93
C PHE A 46 49.27 2.74 -14.02
N SER A 47 49.46 3.41 -12.90
CA SER A 47 48.40 3.74 -11.96
C SER A 47 47.40 4.76 -12.53
N VAL A 48 47.86 5.80 -13.23
CA VAL A 48 46.95 6.74 -13.93
C VAL A 48 46.16 5.99 -15.00
N ALA A 49 46.81 5.16 -15.82
CA ALA A 49 46.13 4.35 -16.83
C ALA A 49 45.08 3.41 -16.20
N THR A 50 45.41 2.77 -15.08
CA THR A 50 44.47 1.91 -14.33
C THR A 50 43.24 2.70 -13.88
N ILE A 51 43.43 3.92 -13.38
CA ILE A 51 42.33 4.74 -12.87
C ILE A 51 41.46 5.26 -14.00
N VAL A 52 42.06 5.68 -15.12
CA VAL A 52 41.32 6.03 -16.35
C VAL A 52 40.47 4.85 -16.81
N VAL A 53 41.04 3.64 -16.86
CA VAL A 53 40.31 2.41 -17.21
C VAL A 53 39.16 2.16 -16.24
N MET A 54 39.37 2.30 -14.93
CA MET A 54 38.32 2.12 -13.92
C MET A 54 37.18 3.14 -14.07
N VAL A 55 37.48 4.41 -14.38
CA VAL A 55 36.48 5.45 -14.63
C VAL A 55 35.69 5.16 -15.91
N VAL A 56 36.37 4.74 -16.98
CA VAL A 56 35.71 4.35 -18.24
C VAL A 56 34.80 3.14 -18.02
N LEU A 57 35.27 2.10 -17.33
CA LEU A 57 34.44 0.94 -17.00
C LEU A 57 33.24 1.32 -16.12
N SER A 58 33.44 2.22 -15.15
CA SER A 58 32.38 2.71 -14.27
C SER A 58 31.28 3.46 -15.04
N THR A 59 31.67 4.35 -15.96
CA THR A 59 30.74 5.13 -16.78
C THR A 59 29.98 4.25 -17.78
N VAL A 60 30.68 3.33 -18.46
CA VAL A 60 30.06 2.40 -19.42
C VAL A 60 29.07 1.47 -18.73
N SER A 61 29.44 0.86 -17.59
CA SER A 61 28.55 -0.05 -16.83
C SER A 61 27.31 0.65 -16.24
N SER A 62 27.34 1.98 -16.14
CA SER A 62 26.23 2.82 -15.67
C SER A 62 25.45 3.47 -16.79
N HIS A 63 25.79 3.18 -18.05
CA HIS A 63 25.05 3.67 -19.19
C HIS A 63 23.67 2.99 -19.30
N GLN A 64 22.67 3.78 -19.69
CA GLN A 64 21.27 3.32 -19.81
C GLN A 64 21.08 2.06 -20.67
N LEU A 65 21.92 1.87 -21.69
CA LEU A 65 21.86 0.70 -22.58
C LEU A 65 22.24 -0.59 -21.84
N VAL A 66 23.17 -0.51 -20.87
CA VAL A 66 23.56 -1.65 -20.05
C VAL A 66 22.41 -2.04 -19.13
N CYS A 67 21.75 -1.07 -18.49
CA CYS A 67 20.56 -1.33 -17.69
C CYS A 67 19.45 -2.01 -18.51
N GLN A 68 19.20 -1.53 -19.74
CA GLN A 68 18.19 -2.08 -20.64
C GLN A 68 18.51 -3.49 -21.17
N SER A 69 19.77 -3.92 -21.13
CA SER A 69 20.15 -5.27 -21.55
C SER A 69 19.53 -6.35 -20.65
N CYS A 70 19.33 -6.05 -19.35
CA CYS A 70 18.69 -6.94 -18.39
C CYS A 70 17.17 -6.98 -18.60
N HIS A 71 16.60 -8.18 -18.73
CA HIS A 71 15.15 -8.37 -18.98
C HIS A 71 14.23 -7.62 -17.99
N PRO A 72 14.48 -7.61 -16.66
CA PRO A 72 13.61 -6.91 -15.70
C PRO A 72 13.55 -5.39 -15.88
N MET A 73 14.56 -4.80 -16.54
CA MET A 73 14.67 -3.34 -16.74
C MET A 73 14.10 -2.88 -18.08
N ARG A 74 13.75 -3.80 -18.99
CA ARG A 74 13.20 -3.45 -20.31
C ARG A 74 11.83 -2.77 -20.19
N ALA A 75 10.94 -3.30 -19.36
CA ALA A 75 9.62 -2.72 -19.15
C ALA A 75 9.69 -1.30 -18.53
N PRO A 76 10.40 -1.09 -17.39
CA PRO A 76 10.61 0.25 -16.86
C PRO A 76 11.23 1.25 -17.86
N ALA A 77 12.13 0.79 -18.74
CA ALA A 77 12.73 1.64 -19.77
C ALA A 77 11.72 2.08 -20.84
N VAL A 78 10.82 1.19 -21.28
CA VAL A 78 9.73 1.55 -22.19
C VAL A 78 8.75 2.50 -21.51
N GLU A 79 8.42 2.26 -20.25
CA GLU A 79 7.54 3.13 -19.47
C GLU A 79 8.11 4.55 -19.33
N LEU A 80 9.41 4.68 -19.05
CA LEU A 80 10.08 5.98 -18.97
C LEU A 80 9.99 6.74 -20.30
N ARG A 81 10.17 6.06 -21.45
CA ARG A 81 10.05 6.67 -22.79
C ARG A 81 8.65 7.19 -23.10
N THR A 82 7.61 6.67 -22.44
CA THR A 82 6.21 7.07 -22.61
C THR A 82 5.68 7.93 -21.45
N SER A 83 6.56 8.33 -20.53
CA SER A 83 6.24 9.17 -19.38
C SER A 83 6.49 10.66 -19.68
N SER A 84 6.12 11.51 -18.72
CA SER A 84 6.46 12.95 -18.77
C SER A 84 7.96 13.23 -18.67
N HIS A 85 8.77 12.26 -18.22
CA HIS A 85 10.23 12.35 -18.10
C HIS A 85 10.95 11.67 -19.29
N LYS A 86 10.30 11.60 -20.45
CA LYS A 86 10.91 11.07 -21.68
C LYS A 86 12.22 11.82 -21.99
N GLY A 87 13.26 11.08 -22.35
CA GLY A 87 14.58 11.64 -22.69
C GLY A 87 15.54 11.80 -21.52
N ILE A 88 15.11 11.55 -20.29
CA ILE A 88 15.98 11.52 -19.11
C ILE A 88 16.59 10.12 -18.95
N GLY A 89 17.88 10.04 -18.56
CA GLY A 89 18.56 8.77 -18.29
C GLY A 89 18.21 8.18 -16.92
N CYS A 90 18.31 6.85 -16.76
CA CYS A 90 17.93 6.14 -15.53
C CYS A 90 18.61 6.71 -14.27
N LEU A 91 19.88 7.08 -14.37
CA LEU A 91 20.67 7.59 -13.25
C LEU A 91 20.44 9.05 -12.90
N ALA A 92 19.63 9.77 -13.66
CA ALA A 92 19.19 11.10 -13.23
C ALA A 92 18.31 10.98 -11.97
N CYS A 93 17.53 9.91 -11.85
CA CYS A 93 16.67 9.65 -10.70
C CYS A 93 17.22 8.56 -9.77
N HIS A 94 17.82 7.48 -10.29
CA HIS A 94 18.29 6.36 -9.46
C HIS A 94 19.73 6.54 -8.94
N LYS A 95 20.27 7.76 -8.91
CA LYS A 95 21.53 8.07 -8.23
C LYS A 95 21.30 8.38 -6.76
N LYS A 96 22.34 8.23 -5.95
CA LYS A 96 22.38 8.78 -4.58
C LYS A 96 23.13 10.12 -4.61
N SER A 97 22.83 11.04 -3.71
CA SER A 97 23.47 12.37 -3.62
C SER A 97 24.58 12.50 -2.57
N ASN A 98 24.93 11.42 -1.87
CA ASN A 98 25.96 11.47 -0.83
C ASN A 98 27.39 11.28 -1.37
N MET A 99 28.41 11.62 -0.57
CA MET A 99 29.84 11.46 -0.94
C MET A 99 30.22 10.00 -1.28
N MET A 100 29.41 9.03 -0.87
CA MET A 100 29.59 7.60 -1.13
C MET A 100 28.65 7.08 -2.24
N ALA A 101 28.05 7.98 -3.02
CA ALA A 101 27.03 7.62 -4.00
C ALA A 101 27.53 6.62 -5.03
N LEU A 102 28.71 6.86 -5.61
CA LEU A 102 29.29 5.99 -6.64
C LEU A 102 29.62 4.58 -6.10
N PRO A 103 30.36 4.42 -4.98
CA PRO A 103 30.59 3.09 -4.39
C PRO A 103 29.29 2.35 -4.05
N ILE A 104 28.33 3.03 -3.40
CA ILE A 104 27.07 2.40 -2.98
C ILE A 104 26.27 1.95 -4.21
N GLN A 105 26.19 2.80 -5.22
CA GLN A 105 25.49 2.49 -6.46
C GLN A 105 26.13 1.28 -7.18
N LYS A 106 27.46 1.13 -7.14
CA LYS A 106 28.14 -0.05 -7.70
C LYS A 106 27.84 -1.33 -6.92
N LEU A 107 27.79 -1.24 -5.58
CA LEU A 107 27.39 -2.38 -4.75
C LEU A 107 25.93 -2.78 -5.00
N GLU A 108 25.02 -1.80 -5.18
CA GLU A 108 23.63 -2.07 -5.53
C GLU A 108 23.50 -2.70 -6.92
N GLN A 109 24.26 -2.22 -7.91
CA GLN A 109 24.33 -2.85 -9.25
C GLN A 109 24.81 -4.29 -9.15
N LEU A 110 25.89 -4.57 -8.41
CA LEU A 110 26.39 -5.92 -8.18
C LEU A 110 25.35 -6.82 -7.50
N ARG A 111 24.65 -6.31 -6.48
CA ARG A 111 23.57 -7.03 -5.80
C ARG A 111 22.42 -7.34 -6.76
N MET A 112 22.03 -6.40 -7.62
CA MET A 112 20.99 -6.61 -8.63
C MET A 112 21.41 -7.69 -9.64
N THR A 113 22.66 -7.65 -10.12
CA THR A 113 23.21 -8.65 -11.03
C THR A 113 23.24 -10.03 -10.37
N PHE A 114 23.68 -10.12 -9.12
CA PHE A 114 23.65 -11.38 -8.36
C PHE A 114 22.23 -11.91 -8.17
N ASN A 115 21.27 -11.06 -7.82
CA ASN A 115 19.86 -11.45 -7.67
C ASN A 115 19.25 -11.92 -9.00
N TYR A 116 19.65 -11.31 -10.12
CA TYR A 116 19.23 -11.72 -11.46
C TYR A 116 19.75 -13.12 -11.79
N PHE A 117 21.05 -13.37 -11.62
CA PHE A 117 21.65 -14.67 -11.92
C PHE A 117 21.24 -15.78 -10.95
N SER A 118 21.02 -15.46 -9.68
CA SER A 118 20.54 -16.43 -8.68
C SER A 118 19.02 -16.65 -8.71
N GLY A 119 18.27 -15.92 -9.54
CA GLY A 119 16.80 -15.97 -9.57
C GLY A 119 16.12 -15.42 -8.31
N SER A 120 16.87 -14.80 -7.40
CA SER A 120 16.40 -14.31 -6.10
C SER A 120 15.76 -12.91 -6.19
N TYR A 121 14.77 -12.75 -7.07
CA TYR A 121 14.00 -11.50 -7.21
C TYR A 121 12.50 -11.75 -7.40
N LYS A 122 11.67 -10.80 -6.98
CA LYS A 122 10.21 -10.85 -7.12
C LYS A 122 9.68 -9.59 -7.80
N TYR A 123 8.64 -9.75 -8.61
CA TYR A 123 7.88 -8.63 -9.14
C TYR A 123 6.79 -8.20 -8.14
N PRO A 124 6.44 -6.90 -8.11
CA PRO A 124 7.07 -5.80 -8.83
C PRO A 124 8.42 -5.41 -8.19
N VAL A 125 9.43 -5.14 -9.02
CA VAL A 125 10.72 -4.63 -8.54
C VAL A 125 10.53 -3.18 -8.12
N ARG A 126 10.72 -2.89 -6.82
CA ARG A 126 10.65 -1.54 -6.27
C ARG A 126 12.06 -1.03 -5.99
N SER A 127 12.32 0.21 -6.34
CA SER A 127 13.48 0.96 -5.84
C SER A 127 13.00 2.23 -5.17
N GLU A 128 13.66 2.60 -4.10
CA GLU A 128 13.43 3.86 -3.42
C GLU A 128 14.23 4.98 -4.13
N VAL A 129 13.60 6.14 -4.27
CA VAL A 129 14.18 7.34 -4.89
C VAL A 129 13.97 8.48 -3.90
N GLY A 130 15.07 9.15 -3.52
CA GLY A 130 15.05 10.25 -2.56
C GLY A 130 14.51 11.57 -3.14
N ASN A 131 14.18 12.51 -2.26
CA ASN A 131 13.69 13.83 -2.62
C ASN A 131 14.74 14.70 -3.32
N ASP A 132 16.00 14.53 -2.95
CA ASP A 132 17.16 15.26 -3.44
C ASP A 132 17.26 15.25 -4.97
N VAL A 133 17.15 14.07 -5.60
CA VAL A 133 17.23 13.95 -7.07
C VAL A 133 16.05 14.64 -7.78
N CYS A 134 14.88 14.69 -7.13
CA CYS A 134 13.72 15.39 -7.67
C CYS A 134 13.96 16.90 -7.61
N LEU A 135 14.48 17.37 -6.48
CA LEU A 135 14.70 18.79 -6.19
C LEU A 135 15.86 19.41 -6.97
N GLU A 136 16.78 18.61 -7.52
CA GLU A 136 17.80 19.11 -8.47
C GLU A 136 17.17 19.80 -9.68
N CYS A 137 16.05 19.28 -10.18
CA CYS A 137 15.30 19.88 -11.30
C CYS A 137 14.04 20.64 -10.85
N HIS A 138 13.43 20.23 -9.73
CA HIS A 138 12.15 20.75 -9.23
C HIS A 138 12.29 21.58 -7.94
N GLY A 139 13.44 22.21 -7.68
CA GLY A 139 13.67 22.96 -6.43
C GLY A 139 12.69 24.12 -6.19
N ASP A 140 12.07 24.63 -7.25
CA ASP A 140 11.07 25.69 -7.21
C ASP A 140 9.74 25.28 -6.55
N VAL A 141 9.44 23.97 -6.46
CA VAL A 141 8.22 23.46 -5.83
C VAL A 141 8.18 23.75 -4.33
N ARG A 142 9.35 23.88 -3.69
CA ARG A 142 9.48 24.24 -2.27
C ARG A 142 9.20 25.71 -1.97
N ARG A 143 9.09 26.57 -2.99
CA ARG A 143 8.87 28.00 -2.78
C ARG A 143 7.40 28.32 -2.63
N GLY A 144 6.99 28.63 -1.40
CA GLY A 144 5.65 29.10 -1.05
C GLY A 144 4.56 28.04 -1.27
N LEU A 145 3.31 28.46 -1.09
CA LEU A 145 2.15 27.61 -1.32
C LEU A 145 1.91 27.43 -2.82
N LYS A 146 1.77 26.18 -3.24
CA LYS A 146 1.33 25.85 -4.61
C LYS A 146 -0.16 25.60 -4.58
N VAL A 147 -0.88 26.29 -5.46
CA VAL A 147 -2.33 26.10 -5.62
C VAL A 147 -2.61 25.51 -6.99
N LYS A 148 -3.33 24.39 -7.02
CA LYS A 148 -3.80 23.77 -8.27
C LYS A 148 -5.21 23.24 -8.04
N PHE A 149 -6.14 23.57 -8.95
CA PHE A 149 -7.56 23.20 -8.81
C PHE A 149 -8.17 23.60 -7.46
N LYS A 150 -7.82 24.79 -6.95
CA LYS A 150 -8.20 25.28 -5.60
C LYS A 150 -7.70 24.41 -4.45
N VAL A 151 -6.78 23.47 -4.65
CA VAL A 151 -6.11 22.73 -3.59
C VAL A 151 -4.74 23.34 -3.35
N MET A 152 -4.42 23.61 -2.08
CA MET A 152 -3.18 24.20 -1.61
C MET A 152 -2.24 23.12 -1.09
N MET A 153 -0.94 23.28 -1.36
CA MET A 153 0.10 22.37 -0.89
C MET A 153 1.40 23.13 -0.59
N SER A 154 1.92 22.93 0.61
CA SER A 154 3.28 23.33 0.99
C SER A 154 4.22 22.14 0.83
N HIS A 155 4.93 22.08 -0.30
CA HIS A 155 5.90 20.99 -0.52
C HIS A 155 7.11 21.12 0.42
N ALA A 156 7.43 22.32 0.90
CA ALA A 156 8.54 22.52 1.82
C ALA A 156 8.28 21.78 3.14
N GLU A 157 7.11 22.00 3.76
CA GLU A 157 6.74 21.35 5.02
C GLU A 157 6.73 19.82 4.91
N VAL A 158 6.14 19.29 3.85
CA VAL A 158 6.07 17.83 3.60
C VAL A 158 7.48 17.23 3.40
N VAL A 159 8.32 17.88 2.61
CA VAL A 159 9.70 17.42 2.37
C VAL A 159 10.55 17.53 3.63
N ASP A 160 10.39 18.59 4.42
CA ASP A 160 11.14 18.81 5.67
C ASP A 160 10.68 17.85 6.77
N ALA A 161 9.44 17.36 6.70
CA ALA A 161 8.94 16.24 7.52
C ALA A 161 9.47 14.85 7.06
N GLY A 162 10.28 14.80 6.01
CA GLY A 162 10.91 13.57 5.51
C GLY A 162 10.04 12.72 4.59
N ILE A 163 8.87 13.20 4.17
CA ILE A 163 7.96 12.47 3.27
C ILE A 163 8.52 12.50 1.84
N ASN A 164 8.59 11.34 1.20
CA ASN A 164 9.15 11.25 -0.15
C ASN A 164 8.16 11.73 -1.24
N CYS A 165 8.69 12.38 -2.27
CA CYS A 165 7.92 12.84 -3.44
C CYS A 165 7.13 11.69 -4.07
N THR A 166 7.69 10.48 -4.06
CA THR A 166 7.11 9.26 -4.64
C THR A 166 5.93 8.70 -3.83
N GLU A 167 5.72 9.13 -2.59
CA GLU A 167 4.55 8.75 -1.80
C GLU A 167 3.28 9.41 -2.34
N CYS A 168 3.38 10.69 -2.73
CA CYS A 168 2.30 11.39 -3.41
C CYS A 168 2.32 11.17 -4.93
N HIS A 169 3.50 10.99 -5.54
CA HIS A 169 3.72 10.83 -6.97
C HIS A 169 4.36 9.47 -7.34
N PRO A 170 3.68 8.32 -7.14
CA PRO A 170 4.29 6.99 -7.27
C PRO A 170 4.51 6.50 -8.72
N GLN A 171 3.95 7.17 -9.72
CA GLN A 171 3.95 6.73 -11.13
C GLN A 171 4.46 7.79 -12.11
N ILE A 172 5.46 8.55 -11.67
CA ILE A 172 6.05 9.64 -12.46
C ILE A 172 6.69 9.11 -13.76
N ALA A 173 7.38 7.96 -13.68
CA ALA A 173 8.17 7.39 -14.77
C ALA A 173 7.82 5.93 -15.12
N HIS A 174 7.32 5.16 -14.16
CA HIS A 174 7.06 3.72 -14.32
C HIS A 174 5.59 3.41 -14.05
N LYS A 175 4.79 3.32 -15.11
CA LYS A 175 3.33 3.14 -15.05
C LYS A 175 2.91 1.69 -14.80
N GLY A 176 3.79 0.70 -15.04
CA GLY A 176 3.47 -0.73 -15.02
C GLY A 176 3.79 -1.45 -13.72
N ALA A 177 4.61 -0.88 -12.83
CA ALA A 177 5.00 -1.49 -11.57
C ALA A 177 4.05 -1.08 -10.42
N ALA A 178 2.96 -1.83 -10.26
CA ALA A 178 2.03 -1.83 -9.13
C ALA A 178 0.96 -0.72 -9.13
N ALA A 179 -0.28 -1.17 -9.41
CA ALA A 179 -1.57 -0.55 -9.15
C ALA A 179 -1.74 0.88 -9.67
N LYS A 180 -2.70 1.11 -10.58
CA LYS A 180 -3.43 2.40 -10.58
C LYS A 180 -3.59 2.76 -9.11
N SER A 181 -2.99 3.86 -8.64
CA SER A 181 -3.14 4.22 -7.24
C SER A 181 -4.61 4.57 -7.11
N GLY A 182 -5.45 3.57 -6.77
CA GLY A 182 -6.88 3.71 -6.55
C GLY A 182 -7.12 4.44 -5.24
N VAL A 183 -6.24 5.39 -4.92
CA VAL A 183 -6.28 6.25 -3.76
C VAL A 183 -6.44 7.64 -4.31
N SER A 184 -7.48 8.33 -3.85
CA SER A 184 -7.75 9.69 -4.27
C SER A 184 -6.63 10.64 -3.77
N MET A 185 -6.51 11.81 -4.40
CA MET A 185 -5.59 12.84 -3.91
C MET A 185 -5.93 13.23 -2.46
N MET A 186 -7.23 13.28 -2.14
CA MET A 186 -7.70 13.60 -0.80
C MET A 186 -7.31 12.53 0.23
N GLU A 187 -7.31 11.25 -0.16
CA GLU A 187 -6.91 10.15 0.75
C GLU A 187 -5.45 10.32 1.20
N LYS A 188 -4.57 10.75 0.29
CA LYS A 188 -3.15 11.04 0.61
C LYS A 188 -2.97 12.23 1.54
N CYS A 189 -3.87 13.22 1.50
CA CYS A 189 -3.82 14.35 2.43
C CYS A 189 -4.39 13.95 3.80
N SER A 190 -5.52 13.23 3.81
CA SER A 190 -6.23 12.80 5.03
C SER A 190 -5.48 11.76 5.85
N SER A 191 -4.39 11.17 5.34
CA SER A 191 -3.53 10.31 6.16
C SER A 191 -2.86 11.07 7.30
N CYS A 192 -2.63 12.38 7.11
CA CYS A 192 -2.04 13.26 8.13
C CYS A 192 -2.99 14.40 8.51
N HIS A 193 -3.78 14.93 7.58
CA HIS A 193 -4.81 15.95 7.85
C HIS A 193 -6.10 15.29 8.37
N ASN A 194 -6.07 14.86 9.62
CA ASN A 194 -7.09 14.04 10.27
C ASN A 194 -7.60 14.60 11.61
N ASP A 195 -7.24 15.84 11.94
CA ASP A 195 -7.44 16.52 13.24
C ASP A 195 -6.71 15.89 14.43
N GLU A 196 -5.88 14.86 14.20
CA GLU A 196 -4.97 14.28 15.20
C GLU A 196 -3.53 14.75 14.95
N GLU A 197 -3.02 14.58 13.73
CA GLU A 197 -1.65 14.98 13.34
C GLU A 197 -1.62 16.39 12.73
N ALA A 198 -2.59 16.71 11.86
CA ALA A 198 -2.75 18.01 11.24
C ALA A 198 -4.23 18.34 11.03
N SER A 199 -4.54 19.63 10.94
CA SER A 199 -5.93 20.10 10.80
C SER A 199 -6.58 19.58 9.51
N SER A 200 -7.78 19.02 9.62
CA SER A 200 -8.61 18.59 8.49
C SER A 200 -9.60 19.67 8.02
N ARG A 201 -9.54 20.89 8.60
CA ARG A 201 -10.39 22.02 8.19
C ARG A 201 -10.29 22.28 6.70
N CYS A 202 -11.41 22.57 6.07
CA CYS A 202 -11.52 22.78 4.63
C CYS A 202 -10.50 23.82 4.14
N GLU A 203 -10.36 24.93 4.86
CA GLU A 203 -9.46 26.04 4.50
C GLU A 203 -7.96 25.67 4.56
N THR A 204 -7.60 24.58 5.24
CA THR A 204 -6.22 24.09 5.29
C THR A 204 -5.77 23.58 3.92
N CYS A 205 -6.68 22.90 3.22
CA CYS A 205 -6.39 22.27 1.93
C CYS A 205 -7.01 23.03 0.75
N HIS A 206 -8.13 23.71 0.94
CA HIS A 206 -8.91 24.31 -0.14
C HIS A 206 -8.90 25.84 -0.12
N GLN A 207 -8.64 26.43 -1.27
CA GLN A 207 -8.81 27.87 -1.50
C GLN A 207 -10.23 28.15 -2.00
N GLY A 208 -11.12 28.49 -1.07
CA GLY A 208 -12.52 28.83 -1.31
C GLY A 208 -13.49 27.65 -1.15
N ASP A 209 -14.74 27.86 -1.58
CA ASP A 209 -15.82 26.92 -1.30
C ASP A 209 -15.59 25.53 -1.92
N VAL A 210 -15.77 24.50 -1.10
CA VAL A 210 -15.73 23.09 -1.48
C VAL A 210 -17.15 22.65 -1.82
N TRP A 211 -17.37 22.23 -3.06
CA TRP A 211 -18.68 21.67 -3.44
C TRP A 211 -18.78 20.19 -3.05
N LEU A 212 -19.38 19.92 -1.89
CA LEU A 212 -19.60 18.58 -1.32
C LEU A 212 -20.67 17.71 -2.05
N GLY A 213 -21.31 18.24 -3.08
CA GLY A 213 -22.42 17.58 -3.80
C GLY A 213 -21.99 16.91 -5.10
N MET A 214 -20.72 17.00 -5.48
CA MET A 214 -20.20 16.31 -6.66
C MET A 214 -19.99 14.84 -6.30
N LYS A 215 -20.72 13.93 -6.95
CA LYS A 215 -20.39 12.50 -6.92
C LYS A 215 -18.94 12.37 -7.41
N PRO A 216 -17.99 11.90 -6.58
CA PRO A 216 -16.62 11.69 -7.03
C PRO A 216 -16.67 10.78 -8.27
N SER A 217 -15.80 11.02 -9.25
CA SER A 217 -15.76 10.11 -10.39
C SER A 217 -15.49 8.69 -9.89
N THR A 218 -16.04 7.69 -10.58
CA THR A 218 -15.88 6.27 -10.24
C THR A 218 -14.42 5.81 -10.15
N ASP A 219 -13.49 6.67 -10.61
CA ASP A 219 -12.04 6.45 -10.60
C ASP A 219 -11.35 6.87 -9.30
N TRP A 220 -12.05 7.46 -8.33
CA TRP A 220 -11.49 7.95 -7.06
C TRP A 220 -11.12 6.85 -6.04
N GLY A 221 -11.32 5.56 -6.38
CA GLY A 221 -11.10 4.45 -5.46
C GLY A 221 -12.16 4.29 -4.36
N ILE A 222 -13.03 5.30 -4.19
CA ILE A 222 -14.16 5.35 -3.27
C ILE A 222 -15.41 5.69 -4.10
N SER A 223 -16.09 4.67 -4.62
CA SER A 223 -17.20 4.85 -5.56
C SER A 223 -18.52 5.15 -4.83
N HIS A 224 -19.08 6.34 -5.00
CA HIS A 224 -20.41 6.71 -4.47
C HIS A 224 -21.57 6.27 -5.38
N ASP A 225 -21.36 5.20 -6.15
CA ASP A 225 -22.32 4.65 -7.10
C ASP A 225 -23.03 3.41 -6.53
N LYS A 226 -23.83 2.73 -7.37
CA LYS A 226 -24.58 1.53 -6.98
C LYS A 226 -23.67 0.36 -6.55
N ASN A 227 -22.39 0.37 -6.93
CA ASN A 227 -21.42 -0.65 -6.56
C ASN A 227 -20.73 -0.37 -5.22
N TRP A 228 -21.00 0.77 -4.56
CA TRP A 228 -20.44 1.11 -3.24
C TRP A 228 -20.45 -0.07 -2.26
N ALA A 229 -21.56 -0.81 -2.14
CA ALA A 229 -21.62 -1.97 -1.22
C ALA A 229 -20.58 -3.07 -1.52
N LYS A 230 -20.08 -3.18 -2.75
CA LYS A 230 -19.06 -4.16 -3.15
C LYS A 230 -17.62 -3.62 -3.03
N THR A 231 -17.47 -2.30 -2.95
CA THR A 231 -16.18 -1.60 -2.97
C THR A 231 -15.96 -0.68 -1.76
N HIS A 232 -16.91 -0.62 -0.82
CA HIS A 232 -16.80 0.15 0.40
C HIS A 232 -15.70 -0.45 1.28
N GLY A 233 -14.68 0.36 1.56
CA GLY A 233 -13.44 -0.08 2.20
C GLY A 233 -12.29 0.79 1.75
N ALA A 234 -12.15 1.97 2.37
CA ALA A 234 -10.99 2.82 2.17
C ALA A 234 -9.77 2.26 2.92
N ARG A 235 -8.55 2.59 2.48
CA ARG A 235 -7.33 2.19 3.22
C ARG A 235 -7.24 2.89 4.57
N SER A 236 -7.88 4.05 4.70
CA SER A 236 -8.00 4.85 5.91
C SER A 236 -9.44 5.32 6.06
N LEU A 237 -10.00 5.32 7.28
CA LEU A 237 -11.33 5.91 7.53
C LEU A 237 -11.30 7.45 7.55
N TYR A 238 -10.11 8.06 7.65
CA TYR A 238 -9.97 9.53 7.72
C TYR A 238 -10.40 10.21 6.42
N ILE A 239 -10.27 9.54 5.27
CA ILE A 239 -10.80 10.06 4.00
C ILE A 239 -12.33 10.22 4.03
N CYS A 240 -13.03 9.32 4.71
CA CYS A 240 -14.47 9.41 4.88
C CYS A 240 -14.80 10.52 5.87
N LYS A 241 -14.10 10.57 7.01
CA LYS A 241 -14.29 11.59 8.06
C LYS A 241 -14.00 13.02 7.57
N ALA A 242 -13.19 13.18 6.54
CA ALA A 242 -12.94 14.47 5.90
C ALA A 242 -14.20 15.10 5.28
N CYS A 243 -15.24 14.31 4.99
CA CYS A 243 -16.50 14.78 4.41
C CYS A 243 -17.76 14.34 5.19
N HIS A 244 -17.68 13.23 5.92
CA HIS A 244 -18.79 12.62 6.63
C HIS A 244 -18.62 12.71 8.15
N TYR A 245 -19.75 12.81 8.85
CA TYR A 245 -19.78 12.83 10.31
C TYR A 245 -20.13 11.44 10.86
N GLU A 246 -19.92 11.24 12.16
CA GLU A 246 -20.19 9.97 12.85
C GLU A 246 -21.63 9.45 12.62
N LYS A 247 -22.61 10.36 12.58
CA LYS A 247 -24.01 10.03 12.27
C LYS A 247 -24.20 9.35 10.91
N ASP A 248 -23.32 9.61 9.94
CA ASP A 248 -23.39 9.03 8.60
C ASP A 248 -22.87 7.59 8.62
N CYS A 249 -21.85 7.31 9.45
CA CYS A 249 -21.34 5.95 9.70
C CYS A 249 -22.39 5.10 10.41
N ASN A 250 -23.05 5.68 11.42
CA ASN A 250 -24.04 4.98 12.26
C ASN A 250 -25.29 4.55 11.50
N ARG A 251 -25.51 5.06 10.28
CA ARG A 251 -26.55 4.54 9.38
C ARG A 251 -26.33 3.09 8.99
N CYS A 252 -25.08 2.62 8.98
CA CYS A 252 -24.74 1.24 8.61
C CYS A 252 -23.92 0.50 9.69
N HIS A 253 -23.13 1.21 10.49
CA HIS A 253 -22.23 0.64 11.51
C HIS A 253 -22.81 0.67 12.94
N SER A 254 -24.14 0.72 13.10
CA SER A 254 -24.80 0.82 14.41
C SER A 254 -24.72 -0.46 15.26
N THR A 255 -24.64 -1.64 14.65
CA THR A 255 -24.79 -2.94 15.33
C THR A 255 -23.58 -3.87 15.17
N VAL A 256 -22.51 -3.42 14.50
CA VAL A 256 -21.33 -4.25 14.20
C VAL A 256 -20.07 -3.80 14.97
N PRO A 257 -19.20 -4.73 15.41
CA PRO A 257 -19.38 -6.18 15.36
C PRO A 257 -20.55 -6.62 16.25
N HIS A 258 -21.30 -7.63 15.80
CA HIS A 258 -22.40 -8.19 16.59
C HIS A 258 -21.87 -8.65 17.96
N GLN A 259 -22.64 -8.39 19.02
CA GLN A 259 -22.28 -8.79 20.38
C GLN A 259 -22.09 -10.32 20.51
N GLU A 260 -21.32 -10.76 21.51
CA GLU A 260 -21.14 -12.20 21.77
C GLU A 260 -22.49 -12.87 22.08
N GLY A 261 -22.72 -14.05 21.51
CA GLY A 261 -24.01 -14.74 21.63
C GLY A 261 -25.14 -14.15 20.77
N TRP A 262 -24.86 -13.23 19.85
CA TRP A 262 -25.85 -12.65 18.93
C TRP A 262 -26.80 -13.66 18.26
N PRO A 263 -26.35 -14.85 17.79
CA PRO A 263 -27.26 -15.85 17.23
C PRO A 263 -28.45 -16.22 18.13
N TYR A 264 -28.33 -16.06 19.45
CA TYR A 264 -29.38 -16.40 20.41
C TYR A 264 -30.32 -15.23 20.76
N ILE A 265 -29.94 -13.99 20.44
CA ILE A 265 -30.64 -12.77 20.87
C ILE A 265 -31.07 -11.86 19.71
N HIS A 266 -30.65 -12.17 18.49
CA HIS A 266 -30.97 -11.37 17.31
C HIS A 266 -32.44 -11.39 16.91
N GLY A 267 -33.22 -12.39 17.35
CA GLY A 267 -34.63 -12.53 16.98
C GLY A 267 -35.47 -11.30 17.35
N GLN A 268 -35.29 -10.77 18.56
CA GLN A 268 -36.01 -9.57 19.03
C GLN A 268 -35.63 -8.32 18.23
N GLN A 269 -34.34 -8.19 17.88
CA GLN A 269 -33.85 -7.07 17.11
C GLN A 269 -34.37 -7.13 15.66
N ALA A 270 -34.33 -8.31 15.04
CA ALA A 270 -34.84 -8.56 13.69
C ALA A 270 -36.37 -8.35 13.59
N GLU A 271 -37.12 -8.68 14.65
CA GLU A 271 -38.56 -8.40 14.72
C GLU A 271 -38.84 -6.88 14.82
N SER A 272 -38.03 -6.15 15.60
CA SER A 272 -38.23 -4.72 15.81
C SER A 272 -37.89 -3.86 14.60
N ASN A 273 -36.82 -4.20 13.86
CA ASN A 273 -36.39 -3.45 12.68
C ASN A 273 -35.62 -4.36 11.71
N PRO A 274 -36.32 -5.13 10.86
CA PRO A 274 -35.67 -6.04 9.91
C PRO A 274 -34.85 -5.30 8.84
N ASP A 275 -35.18 -4.04 8.56
CA ASP A 275 -34.47 -3.23 7.57
C ASP A 275 -33.02 -2.95 7.99
N ASP A 276 -32.72 -2.83 9.29
CA ASP A 276 -31.35 -2.67 9.81
C ASP A 276 -30.46 -3.85 9.41
N CYS A 277 -31.01 -5.07 9.40
CA CYS A 277 -30.30 -6.26 8.97
C CYS A 277 -30.04 -6.22 7.46
N ASN A 278 -31.01 -5.75 6.68
CA ASN A 278 -30.95 -5.68 5.22
C ASN A 278 -29.96 -4.63 4.68
N ILE A 279 -29.49 -3.71 5.54
CA ILE A 279 -28.42 -2.77 5.21
C ILE A 279 -27.15 -3.52 4.79
N CYS A 280 -26.85 -4.62 5.49
CA CYS A 280 -25.67 -5.45 5.26
C CYS A 280 -26.02 -6.83 4.66
N HIS A 281 -27.11 -7.47 5.12
CA HIS A 281 -27.56 -8.80 4.70
C HIS A 281 -28.62 -8.70 3.59
N LYS A 282 -28.19 -8.45 2.35
CA LYS A 282 -29.09 -8.15 1.23
C LYS A 282 -29.84 -9.33 0.60
N GLU A 283 -29.59 -10.55 1.05
CA GLU A 283 -30.23 -11.74 0.48
C GLU A 283 -31.09 -12.44 1.51
N GLU A 284 -32.34 -12.76 1.17
CA GLU A 284 -33.18 -13.67 1.97
C GLU A 284 -32.53 -15.05 2.15
N SER A 285 -31.59 -15.42 1.27
CA SER A 285 -30.78 -16.64 1.38
C SER A 285 -29.98 -16.68 2.69
N PHE A 286 -29.52 -15.53 3.18
CA PHE A 286 -28.77 -15.42 4.43
C PHE A 286 -29.64 -15.84 5.62
N CYS A 287 -30.84 -15.28 5.73
CA CYS A 287 -31.79 -15.63 6.79
C CYS A 287 -32.16 -17.12 6.72
N ARG A 288 -32.44 -17.63 5.52
CA ARG A 288 -32.83 -19.04 5.30
C ARG A 288 -31.71 -20.06 5.58
N GLY A 289 -30.46 -19.62 5.65
CA GLY A 289 -29.33 -20.49 6.03
C GLY A 289 -29.48 -21.06 7.44
N CYS A 290 -30.03 -20.26 8.36
CA CYS A 290 -30.27 -20.62 9.76
C CYS A 290 -31.77 -20.74 10.08
N HIS A 291 -32.63 -19.86 9.58
CA HIS A 291 -34.08 -19.86 9.80
C HIS A 291 -34.77 -20.86 8.86
N LYS A 292 -34.52 -22.15 9.12
CA LYS A 292 -35.13 -23.28 8.39
C LYS A 292 -36.53 -23.63 8.89
N ILE A 293 -36.97 -22.97 9.96
CA ILE A 293 -38.27 -23.12 10.62
C ILE A 293 -38.83 -21.72 10.88
N THR A 294 -40.16 -21.61 10.89
CA THR A 294 -40.85 -20.33 11.12
C THR A 294 -40.55 -19.78 12.52
N MET A 295 -40.10 -18.52 12.56
CA MET A 295 -39.84 -17.74 13.78
C MET A 295 -40.53 -16.36 13.71
N PRO A 296 -41.01 -15.78 14.84
CA PRO A 296 -41.15 -16.40 16.15
C PRO A 296 -42.00 -17.68 16.07
N HIS A 297 -41.68 -18.69 16.89
CA HIS A 297 -42.45 -19.95 16.86
C HIS A 297 -43.92 -19.62 17.14
N PRO A 298 -44.87 -20.21 16.38
CA PRO A 298 -46.27 -19.89 16.55
C PRO A 298 -46.75 -20.27 17.96
N PRO A 299 -47.82 -19.65 18.50
CA PRO A 299 -48.38 -20.02 19.81
C PRO A 299 -48.76 -21.51 19.92
N SER A 300 -49.06 -22.14 18.79
CA SER A 300 -49.35 -23.57 18.66
C SER A 300 -48.11 -24.46 18.53
N TRP A 301 -46.90 -23.93 18.71
CA TRP A 301 -45.67 -24.72 18.58
C TRP A 301 -45.59 -25.84 19.61
N LEU A 302 -45.84 -25.56 20.89
CA LEU A 302 -45.71 -26.57 21.94
C LEU A 302 -46.59 -27.82 21.73
N PRO A 303 -47.86 -27.74 21.29
CA PRO A 303 -48.62 -28.96 20.97
C PRO A 303 -48.17 -29.66 19.67
N LEU A 304 -47.48 -28.97 18.76
CA LEU A 304 -47.08 -29.51 17.44
C LEU A 304 -45.58 -29.80 17.30
N HIS A 305 -44.77 -29.46 18.31
CA HIS A 305 -43.30 -29.50 18.23
C HIS A 305 -42.75 -30.90 17.93
N LYS A 306 -43.45 -31.97 18.34
CA LYS A 306 -43.08 -33.34 17.97
C LYS A 306 -43.13 -33.55 16.46
N TRP A 307 -44.24 -33.19 15.83
CA TRP A 307 -44.43 -33.32 14.38
C TRP A 307 -43.42 -32.45 13.62
N GLU A 308 -43.16 -31.26 14.15
CA GLU A 308 -42.17 -30.35 13.59
C GLU A 308 -40.73 -30.91 13.66
N VAL A 309 -40.37 -31.58 14.77
CA VAL A 309 -39.10 -32.30 14.91
C VAL A 309 -39.01 -33.49 13.97
N ASP A 310 -40.12 -34.22 13.76
CA ASP A 310 -40.19 -35.37 12.85
C ASP A 310 -39.99 -34.93 11.37
N ILE A 311 -40.44 -33.72 10.99
CA ILE A 311 -40.27 -33.15 9.64
C ILE A 311 -38.92 -32.45 9.47
N ALA A 312 -38.60 -31.49 10.33
CA ALA A 312 -37.42 -30.63 10.17
C ALA A 312 -36.12 -31.31 10.64
N GLY A 313 -36.26 -32.38 11.43
CA GLY A 313 -35.15 -33.10 12.05
C GLY A 313 -34.59 -32.37 13.27
N ARG A 314 -34.23 -33.13 14.31
CA ARG A 314 -33.68 -32.61 15.57
C ARG A 314 -32.47 -31.68 15.38
N GLY A 315 -31.63 -31.95 14.38
CA GLY A 315 -30.46 -31.12 14.07
C GLY A 315 -30.80 -29.68 13.70
N THR A 316 -31.98 -29.45 13.08
CA THR A 316 -32.46 -28.10 12.73
C THR A 316 -32.77 -27.30 13.99
N CYS A 317 -33.42 -27.90 14.99
CA CYS A 317 -33.72 -27.24 16.26
C CYS A 317 -32.43 -26.96 17.05
N LEU A 318 -31.49 -27.90 17.04
CA LEU A 318 -30.20 -27.76 17.72
C LEU A 318 -29.24 -26.76 17.07
N SER A 319 -29.60 -26.20 15.90
CA SER A 319 -28.85 -25.10 15.29
C SER A 319 -29.01 -23.78 16.05
N CYS A 320 -30.09 -23.64 16.84
CA CYS A 320 -30.41 -22.45 17.63
C CYS A 320 -30.60 -22.75 19.12
N HIS A 321 -31.01 -23.98 19.49
CA HIS A 321 -31.22 -24.41 20.87
C HIS A 321 -30.16 -25.40 21.34
N ILE A 322 -29.91 -25.46 22.64
CA ILE A 322 -29.02 -26.48 23.21
C ILE A 322 -29.83 -27.69 23.65
N LYS A 323 -29.23 -28.90 23.60
CA LYS A 323 -29.90 -30.15 24.00
C LYS A 323 -30.55 -30.06 25.39
N LYS A 324 -29.89 -29.35 26.30
CA LYS A 324 -30.35 -29.12 27.68
C LYS A 324 -31.72 -28.44 27.74
N ASP A 325 -32.07 -27.61 26.75
CA ASP A 325 -33.38 -26.95 26.67
C ASP A 325 -34.51 -27.97 26.45
N CYS A 326 -34.27 -28.98 25.61
CA CYS A 326 -35.20 -30.08 25.38
C CYS A 326 -35.31 -30.98 26.61
N ASP A 327 -34.16 -31.39 27.15
CA ASP A 327 -34.07 -32.34 28.26
C ASP A 327 -34.83 -31.82 29.49
N ARG A 328 -34.71 -30.52 29.82
CA ARG A 328 -35.38 -29.91 30.99
C ARG A 328 -36.90 -30.18 31.05
N CYS A 329 -37.56 -30.18 29.89
CA CYS A 329 -38.98 -30.46 29.80
C CYS A 329 -39.25 -31.96 29.58
N HIS A 330 -38.48 -32.64 28.72
CA HIS A 330 -38.71 -34.04 28.38
C HIS A 330 -38.40 -35.00 29.53
N ASP A 331 -37.45 -34.67 30.40
CA ASP A 331 -37.15 -35.43 31.63
C ASP A 331 -38.33 -35.45 32.60
N LYS A 332 -39.21 -34.43 32.52
CA LYS A 332 -40.39 -34.27 33.38
C LYS A 332 -41.69 -34.74 32.72
N HIS A 333 -41.67 -34.98 31.40
CA HIS A 333 -42.88 -35.24 30.59
C HIS A 333 -42.68 -36.41 29.62
N SER A 334 -41.87 -37.41 30.00
CA SER A 334 -41.68 -38.64 29.24
C SER A 334 -43.02 -39.34 28.98
N ILE A 335 -43.61 -39.13 27.80
CA ILE A 335 -44.72 -39.96 27.31
C ILE A 335 -44.08 -41.00 26.39
N ASP A 336 -44.14 -42.27 26.78
CA ASP A 336 -43.74 -43.40 25.95
C ASP A 336 -44.46 -43.35 24.60
N VAL A 337 -43.71 -43.19 23.52
CA VAL A 337 -44.21 -43.01 22.14
C VAL A 337 -44.67 -44.36 21.53
N GLU A 338 -44.85 -45.40 22.33
CA GLU A 338 -45.13 -46.76 21.85
C GLU A 338 -46.63 -47.06 21.59
N ILE A 339 -47.55 -46.19 21.98
CA ILE A 339 -48.99 -46.55 22.00
C ILE A 339 -49.81 -46.11 20.75
N MET A 340 -49.32 -45.25 19.86
CA MET A 340 -50.12 -44.78 18.70
C MET A 340 -49.74 -45.36 17.33
N GLY A 341 -49.11 -46.54 17.28
CA GLY A 341 -48.49 -47.05 16.04
C GLY A 341 -48.87 -48.45 15.53
N LYS A 342 -49.81 -49.19 16.13
CA LYS A 342 -50.17 -50.53 15.62
C LYS A 342 -51.68 -50.75 15.48
N LYS A 343 -52.24 -50.35 14.33
CA LYS A 343 -53.34 -51.11 13.72
C LYS A 343 -52.73 -52.41 13.18
N LYS A 344 -53.05 -53.54 13.83
CA LYS A 344 -52.90 -54.87 13.21
C LYS A 344 -54.04 -55.05 12.20
N GLN A 345 -53.69 -55.35 10.95
CA GLN A 345 -54.53 -56.13 10.05
C GLN A 345 -54.60 -57.58 10.55
#